data_AF-A0A8I1Q8Q6-F1
#
_entry.id   AF-A0A8I1Q8Q6-F1
#
_cell.length_a   1.000
_cell.length_b   1.000
_cell.length_c   1.000
_cell.angle_alpha   90.00
_cell.angle_beta   90.00
_cell.angle_gamma   90.00
#
_symmetry.space_group_name_H-M   'P 1'
#
loop_
_entity.id
_entity.type
_entity.pdbx_description
1 polymer ?
#
loop_
_entity_poly.entity_id
_entity_poly.type
_entity_poly.pdbx_seq_one_letter_code
_entity_poly.pdbx_strand_id
1 'polypeptide(L)'
;MNIGKSVINLMNKGALMLMMLVMTHSVFAKDLLVTALDGDVKDTFSSDAKFWIIFILIDIVGATALAVAARNPKVFFGVFFIAFIPGALLKIFVFH
;
A
#
# COMPACT_ATOMS: atom_id res chain seq x y z
N MET A 1 -12.29 15.95 -56.29
CA MET A 1 -12.41 16.42 -54.89
C MET A 1 -12.19 15.24 -53.92
N ASN A 2 -10.97 14.74 -53.71
CA ASN A 2 -10.75 13.56 -52.83
C ASN A 2 -9.47 13.61 -51.96
N ILE A 3 -8.43 14.36 -52.34
CA ILE A 3 -7.16 14.39 -51.61
C ILE A 3 -7.25 15.19 -50.30
N GLY A 4 -7.90 16.37 -50.31
CA GLY A 4 -8.05 17.19 -49.09
C GLY A 4 -8.84 16.50 -47.98
N LYS A 5 -9.90 15.75 -48.32
CA LYS A 5 -10.68 14.97 -47.36
C LYS A 5 -9.89 13.80 -46.77
N SER A 6 -9.00 13.19 -47.56
CA SER A 6 -8.12 12.10 -47.11
C SER A 6 -7.07 12.59 -46.10
N VAL A 7 -6.48 13.76 -46.33
CA VAL A 7 -5.51 14.37 -45.41
C VAL A 7 -6.16 14.75 -44.07
N ILE A 8 -7.35 15.36 -44.12
CA ILE A 8 -8.11 15.73 -42.91
C ILE A 8 -8.48 14.48 -42.10
N ASN A 9 -8.91 13.39 -42.74
CA ASN A 9 -9.19 12.13 -42.05
C ASN A 9 -7.94 11.50 -41.42
N LEU A 10 -6.77 11.63 -42.07
CA LEU A 10 -5.50 11.14 -41.52
C LEU A 10 -5.10 11.93 -40.27
N MET A 11 -5.24 13.26 -40.31
CA MET A 11 -4.99 14.14 -39.18
C MET A 11 -5.92 13.84 -38.00
N ASN A 12 -7.21 13.65 -38.25
CA ASN A 12 -8.17 13.29 -37.20
C ASN A 12 -7.85 11.94 -36.55
N LYS A 13 -7.44 10.93 -37.34
CA LYS A 13 -7.00 9.64 -36.80
C LYS A 13 -5.73 9.77 -35.96
N GLY A 14 -4.77 10.59 -36.40
CA GLY A 14 -3.55 10.89 -35.64
C GLY A 14 -3.85 11.60 -34.32
N ALA A 15 -4.74 12.58 -34.32
CA ALA A 15 -5.16 13.30 -33.11
C ALA A 15 -5.87 12.37 -32.11
N LEU A 16 -6.72 11.46 -32.59
CA LEU A 16 -7.44 10.50 -31.75
C LEU A 16 -6.48 9.46 -31.14
N MET A 17 -5.46 9.04 -31.90
CA MET A 17 -4.41 8.14 -31.42
C MET A 17 -3.52 8.83 -30.38
N LEU A 18 -3.19 10.12 -30.58
CA LEU A 18 -2.44 10.92 -29.61
C LEU A 18 -3.23 11.11 -28.30
N MET A 19 -4.52 11.42 -28.41
CA MET A 19 -5.39 11.59 -27.24
C MET A 19 -5.55 10.28 -26.46
N MET A 20 -5.68 9.15 -27.15
CA MET A 20 -5.64 7.83 -26.53
C MET A 20 -4.32 7.61 -25.78
N LEU A 21 -3.17 7.89 -26.41
CA LEU A 21 -1.85 7.69 -25.83
C LEU A 21 -1.61 8.53 -24.56
N VAL A 22 -2.02 9.80 -24.58
CA VAL A 22 -1.94 10.69 -23.41
C VAL A 22 -2.83 10.19 -22.27
N MET A 23 -4.03 9.70 -22.58
CA MET A 23 -4.95 9.14 -21.58
C MET A 23 -4.44 7.81 -21.00
N THR A 24 -3.74 6.97 -21.79
CA THR A 24 -3.10 5.75 -21.27
C THR A 24 -2.05 6.07 -20.20
N HIS A 25 -1.36 7.20 -20.30
CA HIS A 25 -0.34 7.60 -19.34
C HIS A 25 -0.90 7.90 -17.94
N SER A 26 -2.16 8.39 -17.87
CA SER A 26 -2.88 8.56 -16.61
C SER A 26 -3.35 7.24 -16.01
N VAL A 27 -3.66 6.24 -16.85
CA VAL A 27 -4.07 4.89 -16.41
C VAL A 27 -2.85 4.10 -15.90
N PHE A 28 -1.66 4.37 -16.46
CA PHE A 28 -0.39 3.78 -16.04
C PHE A 28 0.40 4.64 -15.04
N ALA A 29 -0.20 5.72 -14.52
CA ALA A 29 0.43 6.50 -13.46
C ALA A 29 0.55 5.61 -12.21
N LYS A 30 1.74 5.05 -12.01
CA LYS A 30 2.07 4.32 -10.80
C LYS A 30 2.07 5.32 -9.65
N ASP A 31 1.31 5.03 -8.62
CA ASP A 31 1.34 5.82 -7.39
C ASP A 31 2.77 5.77 -6.82
N LEU A 32 3.35 6.94 -6.59
CA LEU A 32 4.70 7.10 -6.05
C LEU A 32 4.78 6.49 -4.64
N LEU A 33 3.69 6.50 -3.87
CA LEU A 33 3.62 5.84 -2.57
C LEU A 33 3.64 4.31 -2.73
N VAL A 34 2.84 3.77 -3.64
CA VAL A 34 2.83 2.32 -3.92
C VAL A 34 4.20 1.87 -4.42
N THR A 35 4.84 2.66 -5.27
CA THR A 35 6.19 2.34 -5.79
C THR A 35 7.26 2.44 -4.70
N ALA A 36 7.14 3.38 -3.76
CA ALA A 36 8.07 3.52 -2.64
C ALA A 36 7.90 2.44 -1.57
N LEU A 37 6.71 1.83 -1.48
CA LEU A 37 6.42 0.71 -0.59
C LEU A 37 6.61 -0.67 -1.24
N ASP A 38 6.86 -0.73 -2.54
CA ASP A 38 7.20 -1.96 -3.27
C ASP A 38 8.68 -2.32 -3.06
N GLY A 39 9.02 -3.61 -2.98
CA GLY A 39 10.39 -4.10 -2.70
C GLY A 39 10.68 -4.30 -1.20
N ASP A 40 11.82 -3.80 -0.70
CA ASP A 40 12.34 -4.11 0.65
C ASP A 40 11.36 -3.76 1.78
N VAL A 41 10.54 -2.73 1.61
CA VAL A 41 9.50 -2.35 2.58
C VAL A 41 8.40 -3.40 2.60
N LYS A 42 7.90 -3.80 1.43
CA LYS A 42 6.95 -4.91 1.30
C LYS A 42 7.51 -6.20 1.87
N ASP A 43 8.77 -6.54 1.61
CA ASP A 43 9.36 -7.77 2.14
C ASP A 43 9.56 -7.74 3.66
N THR A 44 9.80 -6.55 4.22
CA THR A 44 9.92 -6.35 5.68
C THR A 44 8.58 -6.41 6.40
N PHE A 45 7.49 -6.00 5.76
CA PHE A 45 6.16 -5.92 6.36
C PHE A 45 5.13 -6.90 5.76
N SER A 46 5.55 -7.76 4.83
CA SER A 46 4.73 -8.85 4.28
C SER A 46 4.28 -9.80 5.40
N SER A 47 3.18 -10.52 5.19
CA SER A 47 2.59 -11.37 6.22
C SER A 47 3.51 -12.53 6.67
N ASP A 48 4.50 -12.90 5.86
CA ASP A 48 5.52 -13.91 6.19
C ASP A 48 6.81 -13.29 6.77
N ALA A 49 6.85 -11.97 6.92
CA ALA A 49 8.03 -11.28 7.39
C ALA A 49 8.28 -11.54 8.88
N LYS A 50 9.55 -11.79 9.22
CA LYS A 50 10.01 -11.99 10.60
C LYS A 50 9.69 -10.79 11.51
N PHE A 51 9.45 -9.61 10.93
CA PHE A 51 9.06 -8.40 11.65
C PHE A 51 7.81 -8.62 12.50
N TRP A 52 6.71 -9.13 11.93
CA TRP A 52 5.46 -9.31 12.66
C TRP A 52 5.62 -10.30 13.81
N ILE A 53 6.36 -11.38 13.57
CA ILE A 53 6.63 -12.41 14.58
C ILE A 53 7.40 -11.79 15.75
N ILE A 54 8.49 -11.07 15.48
CA ILE A 54 9.32 -10.45 16.51
C ILE A 54 8.55 -9.33 17.25
N PHE A 55 7.83 -8.50 16.51
CA PHE A 55 7.06 -7.38 17.04
C PHE A 55 5.97 -7.87 18.01
N ILE A 56 5.16 -8.85 17.60
CA ILE A 56 4.11 -9.43 18.45
C ILE A 56 4.72 -10.09 19.70
N LEU A 57 5.87 -10.74 19.56
CA LEU A 57 6.52 -11.44 20.68
C LEU A 57 7.05 -10.45 21.71
N ILE A 58 7.69 -9.36 21.28
CA ILE A 58 8.11 -8.26 22.15
C ILE A 58 6.90 -7.61 22.83
N ASP A 59 5.83 -7.37 22.07
CA ASP A 59 4.62 -6.72 22.58
C ASP A 59 3.94 -7.56 23.66
N ILE A 60 3.79 -8.88 23.45
CA ILE A 60 3.23 -9.79 24.46
C ILE A 60 4.08 -9.78 25.73
N VAL A 61 5.41 -9.84 25.61
CA VAL A 61 6.31 -9.82 26.78
C VAL A 61 6.20 -8.48 27.53
N GLY A 62 6.21 -7.35 26.80
CA GLY A 62 6.07 -6.02 27.39
C GLY A 62 4.71 -5.80 28.04
N ALA A 63 3.63 -6.17 27.36
CA ALA A 63 2.27 -6.11 27.87
C ALA A 63 2.09 -6.98 29.12
N THR A 64 2.69 -8.17 29.13
CA THR A 64 2.66 -9.08 30.28
C THR A 64 3.45 -8.50 31.45
N ALA A 65 4.65 -7.97 31.21
CA ALA A 65 5.46 -7.34 32.24
C ALA A 65 4.73 -6.13 32.87
N LEU A 66 4.10 -5.30 32.05
CA LEU A 66 3.29 -4.17 32.51
C LEU A 66 2.03 -4.60 33.27
N ALA A 67 1.35 -5.65 32.81
CA ALA A 67 0.18 -6.18 33.50
C ALA A 67 0.53 -6.74 34.89
N VAL A 68 1.68 -7.43 35.01
CA VAL A 68 2.20 -7.94 36.28
C VAL A 68 2.62 -6.80 37.20
N ALA A 69 3.37 -5.81 36.69
CA ALA A 69 3.82 -4.66 37.47
C ALA A 69 2.65 -3.82 37.98
N ALA A 70 1.64 -3.58 37.14
CA ALA A 70 0.44 -2.83 37.48
C ALA A 70 -0.58 -3.63 38.31
N ARG A 71 -0.37 -4.95 38.47
CA ARG A 71 -1.35 -5.90 39.05
C ARG A 71 -2.74 -5.77 38.43
N ASN A 72 -2.79 -5.39 37.15
CA ASN A 72 -4.02 -5.09 36.44
C ASN A 72 -3.99 -5.75 35.05
N PRO A 73 -4.70 -6.88 34.86
CA PRO A 73 -4.68 -7.60 33.60
C PRO A 73 -5.31 -6.81 32.44
N LYS A 74 -6.07 -5.73 32.72
CA LYS A 74 -6.62 -4.86 31.66
C LYS A 74 -5.53 -4.11 30.89
N VAL A 75 -4.37 -3.88 31.50
CA VAL A 75 -3.23 -3.22 30.84
C VAL A 75 -2.71 -4.06 29.67
N PHE A 76 -2.75 -5.39 29.77
CA PHE A 76 -2.40 -6.29 28.68
C PHE A 76 -3.23 -6.02 27.43
N PHE A 77 -4.56 -5.96 27.58
CA PHE A 77 -5.46 -5.69 26.46
C PHE A 77 -5.24 -4.29 25.87
N GLY A 78 -4.96 -3.28 26.71
CA GLY A 78 -4.66 -1.93 26.24
C GLY A 78 -3.42 -1.90 25.34
N VAL A 79 -2.31 -2.51 25.79
CA VAL A 79 -1.07 -2.58 25.00
C VAL A 79 -1.27 -3.42 23.74
N PHE A 80 -1.93 -4.58 23.85
CA PHE A 80 -2.24 -5.45 22.73
C PHE A 80 -3.05 -4.74 21.64
N PHE A 81 -4.11 -4.01 21.99
CA PHE A 81 -4.92 -3.30 20.99
C PHE A 81 -4.16 -2.13 20.35
N ILE A 82 -3.32 -1.42 21.12
CA ILE A 82 -2.51 -0.31 20.60
C ILE A 82 -1.48 -0.82 19.58
N ALA A 83 -0.91 -2.01 19.77
CA ALA A 83 0.02 -2.60 18.81
C ALA A 83 -0.69 -3.30 17.64
N PHE A 84 -1.81 -3.97 17.92
CA PHE A 84 -2.56 -4.75 16.93
C PHE A 84 -3.27 -3.87 15.89
N ILE A 85 -3.86 -2.74 16.30
CA ILE A 85 -4.64 -1.89 15.39
C ILE A 85 -3.74 -1.31 14.26
N PRO A 86 -2.62 -0.63 14.54
CA PRO A 86 -1.72 -0.15 13.50
C PRO A 86 -1.18 -1.31 12.63
N GLY A 87 -0.92 -2.46 13.25
CA GLY A 87 -0.45 -3.64 12.54
C GLY A 87 -1.47 -4.17 11.52
N ALA A 88 -2.72 -4.32 11.95
CA ALA A 88 -3.83 -4.74 11.11
C ALA A 88 -4.13 -3.71 10.00
N LEU A 89 -4.05 -2.41 10.30
CA LEU A 89 -4.25 -1.35 9.31
C LEU A 89 -3.17 -1.36 8.23
N LEU A 90 -1.89 -1.51 8.61
CA LEU A 90 -0.81 -1.65 7.62
C LEU A 90 -1.02 -2.88 6.75
N LYS A 91 -1.41 -4.02 7.33
CA LYS A 91 -1.71 -5.22 6.54
C LYS A 91 -2.87 -5.00 5.57
N ILE A 92 -3.97 -4.40 6.02
CA ILE A 92 -5.18 -4.25 5.20
C ILE A 92 -4.99 -3.21 4.11
N PHE A 93 -4.32 -2.09 4.37
CA PHE A 93 -4.32 -0.95 3.45
C PHE A 93 -3.04 -0.83 2.61
N VAL A 94 -1.96 -1.51 3.01
CA VAL A 94 -0.64 -1.35 2.38
C VAL A 94 -0.16 -2.64 1.73
N PHE A 95 -0.35 -3.78 2.39
CA PHE A 95 0.12 -5.09 1.92
C PHE A 95 -1.08 -5.98 1.59
N HIS A 96 -1.86 -5.56 0.59
CA HIS A 96 -2.90 -6.38 -0.05
C HIS A 96 -2.31 -7.60 -0.76
#